data_AF-A0AAU7HU53-F1
#
_entry.id   AF-A0AAU7HU53-F1
#
_cell.length_a   1.000
_cell.length_b   1.000
_cell.length_c   1.000
_cell.angle_alpha   90.00
_cell.angle_beta   90.00
_cell.angle_gamma   90.00
#
_symmetry.space_group_name_H-M   'P 1'
#
loop_
_entity.id
_entity.type
_entity.pdbx_description
1 polymer ?
#
loop_
_entity_poly.entity_id
_entity_poly.type
_entity_poly.pdbx_seq_one_letter_code
_entity_poly.pdbx_strand_id
1 'polypeptide(L)'
;MSDQSFDTPVWHNGKALRKGYTTGSCATAAAKVAALMVLRQHLIHQVSIVTPSGVTLCLNVESPHIEGQQAIAAIRKDGGDDVDATHGMLIFARVTLDDSKEIVLQGGEGVGTVTRKGIGLPVGSSAINRTPRQTIESAVREAIGPNRGARIEIFAPEGEERAQKTYNSRLGILGGISIIGTTGIVTPMSEESWKRSLSLELEIKRAAGLDRVVLVPGNHGERFVREQMGIDTQVVVTMSNFVGYMIEEAVRLGFRQIVLVGHPGKLIKIAAGIFHTHSHIADARMETLVAHLALLGAPLELLTLVSDCDTTEAAMEHIEAYGFQHIYNHLAKRICMRVLQTLRFTKNPPTCDAIMFSFDNQVLGSNRPVAEIAEEMEC
;
A
#
# COMPACT_ATOMS: atom_id res chain seq x y z
N MET A 1 -24.71 -24.17 2.11
CA MET A 1 -24.38 -23.90 0.70
C MET A 1 -23.28 -22.86 0.73
N SER A 2 -22.06 -23.20 0.32
CA SER A 2 -20.99 -22.21 0.23
C SER A 2 -21.44 -21.13 -0.74
N ASP A 3 -21.20 -19.88 -0.36
CA ASP A 3 -21.49 -18.74 -1.20
C ASP A 3 -20.58 -18.85 -2.44
N GLN A 4 -21.15 -19.16 -3.60
CA GLN A 4 -20.42 -19.48 -4.85
C GLN A 4 -19.42 -18.38 -5.26
N SER A 5 -19.55 -17.18 -4.70
CA SER A 5 -18.70 -16.01 -4.94
C SER A 5 -17.28 -16.11 -4.35
N PHE A 6 -17.07 -16.87 -3.26
CA PHE A 6 -15.74 -17.04 -2.66
C PHE A 6 -14.86 -18.01 -3.44
N ASP A 7 -15.43 -19.17 -3.80
CA ASP A 7 -14.73 -20.24 -4.50
C ASP A 7 -14.47 -19.91 -5.98
N THR A 8 -15.07 -18.83 -6.49
CA THR A 8 -14.80 -18.34 -7.85
C THR A 8 -13.36 -17.78 -7.93
N PRO A 9 -12.50 -18.36 -8.78
CA PRO A 9 -11.11 -17.94 -8.91
C PRO A 9 -10.99 -16.56 -9.56
N VAL A 10 -9.89 -15.88 -9.26
CA VAL A 10 -9.50 -14.62 -9.90
C VAL A 10 -8.48 -14.93 -10.99
N TRP A 11 -8.69 -14.43 -12.20
CA TRP A 11 -7.77 -14.67 -13.30
C TRP A 11 -6.70 -13.58 -13.35
N HIS A 12 -5.43 -13.97 -13.35
CA HIS A 12 -4.30 -13.06 -13.50
C HIS A 12 -3.25 -13.69 -14.43
N ASN A 13 -2.89 -12.99 -15.51
CA ASN A 13 -1.97 -13.47 -16.55
C ASN A 13 -2.28 -14.89 -17.05
N GLY A 14 -3.57 -15.17 -17.30
CA GLY A 14 -4.03 -16.48 -17.79
C GLY A 14 -4.00 -17.62 -16.76
N LYS A 15 -3.66 -17.34 -15.49
CA LYS A 15 -3.73 -18.30 -14.38
C LYS A 15 -4.94 -18.01 -13.50
N ALA A 16 -5.65 -19.06 -13.11
CA ALA A 16 -6.69 -19.00 -12.10
C ALA A 16 -6.02 -19.01 -10.70
N LEU A 17 -6.27 -17.97 -9.92
CA LEU A 17 -5.75 -17.78 -8.57
C LEU A 17 -6.87 -17.86 -7.55
N ARG A 18 -6.61 -18.53 -6.43
CA ARG A 18 -7.55 -18.73 -5.34
C ARG A 18 -7.52 -17.56 -4.36
N LYS A 19 -8.70 -17.14 -3.89
CA LYS A 19 -8.85 -16.15 -2.81
C LYS A 19 -8.53 -16.78 -1.45
N GLY A 20 -8.13 -15.93 -0.51
CA GLY A 20 -7.94 -16.29 0.89
C GLY A 20 -8.80 -15.43 1.82
N TYR A 21 -8.46 -15.41 3.09
CA TYR A 21 -9.11 -14.59 4.10
C TYR A 21 -8.07 -13.86 4.97
N THR A 22 -8.47 -12.68 5.45
CA THR A 22 -7.54 -11.74 6.08
C THR A 22 -7.23 -12.12 7.53
N THR A 23 -6.19 -11.51 8.10
CA THR A 23 -5.88 -11.66 9.54
C THR A 23 -7.08 -11.23 10.42
N GLY A 24 -7.84 -10.22 9.98
CA GLY A 24 -9.08 -9.78 10.63
C GLY A 24 -10.20 -10.82 10.63
N SER A 25 -10.39 -11.56 9.53
CA SER A 25 -11.36 -12.66 9.47
C SER A 25 -10.98 -13.81 10.41
N CYS A 26 -9.70 -14.19 10.44
CA CYS A 26 -9.20 -15.20 11.38
C CYS A 26 -9.43 -14.78 12.83
N ALA A 27 -9.06 -13.53 13.19
CA ALA A 27 -9.26 -13.00 14.54
C ALA A 27 -10.75 -12.96 14.94
N THR A 28 -11.62 -12.57 14.01
CA THR A 28 -13.08 -12.55 14.23
C THR A 28 -13.62 -13.95 14.50
N ALA A 29 -13.22 -14.94 13.69
CA ALA A 29 -13.64 -16.32 13.86
C ALA A 29 -13.09 -16.96 15.15
N ALA A 30 -11.80 -16.74 15.46
CA ALA A 30 -11.18 -17.18 16.70
C ALA A 30 -11.91 -16.61 17.93
N ALA A 31 -12.18 -15.30 17.93
CA ALA A 31 -12.87 -14.64 19.04
C ALA A 31 -14.32 -15.13 19.19
N LYS A 32 -15.06 -15.26 18.07
CA LYS A 32 -16.44 -15.79 18.06
C LYS A 32 -16.49 -17.18 18.67
N VAL A 33 -15.62 -18.09 18.21
CA VAL A 33 -15.67 -19.48 18.68
C VAL A 33 -15.15 -19.61 20.11
N ALA A 34 -14.11 -18.88 20.52
CA ALA A 34 -13.68 -18.83 21.91
C ALA A 34 -14.82 -18.36 22.83
N ALA A 35 -15.54 -17.29 22.46
CA ALA A 35 -16.71 -16.80 23.19
C ALA A 35 -17.83 -17.85 23.29
N LEU A 36 -18.12 -18.58 22.20
CA LEU A 36 -19.10 -19.66 22.21
C LEU A 36 -18.66 -20.83 23.10
N MET A 37 -17.39 -21.22 23.03
CA MET A 37 -16.83 -22.32 23.79
C MET A 37 -16.88 -22.06 25.30
N VAL A 38 -16.45 -20.88 25.75
CA VAL A 38 -16.52 -20.51 27.17
C VAL A 38 -17.96 -20.36 27.66
N LEU A 39 -18.87 -19.85 26.82
CA LEU A 39 -20.28 -19.71 27.20
C LEU A 39 -20.97 -21.07 27.36
N ARG A 40 -20.67 -22.01 26.45
CA ARG A 40 -21.31 -23.34 26.39
C ARG A 40 -20.57 -24.41 27.17
N GLN A 41 -19.35 -24.12 27.62
CA GLN A 41 -18.43 -25.09 28.23
C GLN A 41 -18.26 -26.35 27.36
N HIS A 42 -18.11 -26.14 26.04
CA HIS A 42 -18.00 -27.22 25.06
C HIS A 42 -17.01 -26.85 23.96
N LEU A 43 -16.14 -27.78 23.58
CA LEU A 43 -15.16 -27.58 22.51
C LEU A 43 -15.84 -27.56 21.14
N ILE A 44 -15.50 -26.57 20.32
CA ILE A 44 -16.05 -26.38 18.99
C ILE A 44 -14.89 -26.41 17.99
N HIS A 45 -15.00 -27.29 16.99
CA HIS A 45 -13.94 -27.52 16.00
C HIS A 45 -14.16 -26.81 14.66
N GLN A 46 -15.32 -26.17 14.46
CA GLN A 46 -15.63 -25.40 13.26
C GLN A 46 -16.50 -24.20 13.60
N VAL A 47 -16.25 -23.07 12.94
CA VAL A 47 -17.02 -21.84 13.12
C VAL A 47 -17.35 -21.21 11.78
N SER A 48 -18.51 -20.57 11.70
CA SER A 48 -18.88 -19.73 10.57
C SER A 48 -18.93 -18.25 10.95
N ILE A 49 -18.42 -17.41 10.05
CA ILE A 49 -18.52 -15.95 10.13
C ILE A 49 -18.99 -15.38 8.80
N VAL A 50 -19.67 -14.25 8.84
CA VAL A 50 -19.97 -13.43 7.66
C VAL A 50 -18.95 -12.30 7.60
N THR A 51 -18.21 -12.21 6.51
CA THR A 51 -17.21 -11.14 6.31
C THR A 51 -17.89 -9.80 6.03
N PRO A 52 -17.17 -8.67 6.15
CA PRO A 52 -17.70 -7.37 5.73
C PRO A 52 -18.18 -7.31 4.28
N SER A 53 -17.64 -8.15 3.38
CA SER A 53 -18.10 -8.26 1.99
C SER A 53 -19.34 -9.15 1.82
N GLY A 54 -19.95 -9.62 2.91
CA GLY A 54 -21.14 -10.49 2.89
C GLY A 54 -20.85 -11.98 2.66
N VAL A 55 -19.59 -12.37 2.49
CA VAL A 55 -19.20 -13.76 2.21
C VAL A 55 -19.23 -14.57 3.50
N THR A 56 -19.87 -15.74 3.49
CA THR A 56 -19.81 -16.66 4.63
C THR A 56 -18.58 -17.55 4.55
N LEU A 57 -17.71 -17.46 5.55
CA LEU A 57 -16.55 -18.34 5.70
C LEU A 57 -16.85 -19.44 6.74
N CYS A 58 -16.56 -20.69 6.39
CA CYS A 58 -16.57 -21.83 7.31
C CYS A 58 -15.12 -22.23 7.61
N LEU A 59 -14.69 -22.06 8.86
CA LEU A 59 -13.28 -22.14 9.25
C LEU A 59 -13.09 -23.22 10.30
N ASN A 60 -12.03 -24.02 10.13
CA ASN A 60 -11.63 -25.02 11.11
C ASN A 60 -10.95 -24.33 12.29
N VAL A 61 -11.30 -24.79 13.50
CA VAL A 61 -10.76 -24.27 14.75
C VAL A 61 -9.59 -25.15 15.17
N GLU A 62 -8.45 -24.51 15.37
CA GLU A 62 -7.25 -25.13 15.88
C GLU A 62 -7.04 -24.78 17.36
N SER A 63 -6.40 -25.68 18.09
CA SER A 63 -6.09 -25.53 19.53
C SER A 63 -7.27 -25.08 20.41
N PRO A 64 -8.49 -25.64 20.28
CA PRO A 64 -9.61 -25.27 21.14
C PRO A 64 -9.34 -25.70 22.58
N HIS A 65 -9.44 -24.75 23.51
CA HIS A 65 -9.19 -25.00 24.93
C HIS A 65 -10.16 -24.19 25.79
N ILE A 66 -10.61 -24.77 26.90
CA ILE A 66 -11.48 -24.11 27.88
C ILE A 66 -10.87 -24.33 29.26
N GLU A 67 -10.72 -23.24 30.01
CA GLU A 67 -10.25 -23.24 31.38
C GLU A 67 -11.14 -22.30 32.21
N GLY A 68 -12.06 -22.87 32.98
CA GLY A 68 -13.02 -22.11 33.78
C GLY A 68 -13.82 -21.11 32.94
N GLN A 69 -13.69 -19.82 33.26
CA GLN A 69 -14.37 -18.71 32.57
C GLN A 69 -13.57 -18.15 31.39
N GLN A 70 -12.61 -18.91 30.87
CA GLN A 70 -11.79 -18.55 29.73
C GLN A 70 -11.81 -19.66 28.67
N ALA A 71 -11.75 -19.26 27.40
CA ALA A 71 -11.46 -20.18 26.30
C ALA A 71 -10.46 -19.57 25.32
N ILE A 72 -9.72 -20.44 24.65
CA ILE A 72 -8.75 -20.12 23.60
C ILE A 72 -9.13 -20.88 22.33
N ALA A 73 -9.02 -20.19 21.21
CA ALA A 73 -9.18 -20.76 19.88
C ALA A 73 -8.17 -20.15 18.93
N ALA A 74 -7.76 -20.90 17.91
CA ALA A 74 -6.94 -20.40 16.82
C ALA A 74 -7.58 -20.67 15.47
N ILE A 75 -7.32 -19.79 14.52
CA ILE A 75 -7.64 -19.98 13.11
C ILE A 75 -6.34 -19.83 12.32
N ARG A 76 -6.03 -20.83 11.50
CA ARG A 76 -4.92 -20.76 10.56
C ARG A 76 -5.28 -19.86 9.41
N LYS A 77 -4.44 -18.86 9.14
CA LYS A 77 -4.67 -17.95 8.05
C LYS A 77 -4.36 -18.62 6.71
N ASP A 78 -5.34 -18.62 5.83
CA ASP A 78 -5.17 -18.99 4.43
C ASP A 78 -5.22 -17.73 3.56
N GLY A 79 -4.15 -17.53 2.79
CA GLY A 79 -3.95 -16.35 1.95
C GLY A 79 -4.42 -16.56 0.51
N GLY A 80 -4.90 -17.75 0.18
CA GLY A 80 -5.10 -18.10 -1.22
C GLY A 80 -3.75 -18.26 -1.92
N ASP A 81 -3.69 -17.83 -3.17
CA ASP A 81 -2.46 -17.78 -3.96
C ASP A 81 -1.76 -16.39 -3.89
N ASP A 82 -2.13 -15.55 -2.92
CA ASP A 82 -1.49 -14.26 -2.69
C ASP A 82 -0.12 -14.45 -2.00
N VAL A 83 0.86 -13.66 -2.39
CA VAL A 83 2.20 -13.66 -1.76
C VAL A 83 2.13 -12.87 -0.46
N ASP A 84 1.63 -13.52 0.59
CA ASP A 84 1.37 -12.92 1.89
C ASP A 84 2.28 -13.53 2.98
N ALA A 85 3.09 -12.70 3.64
CA ALA A 85 4.00 -13.13 4.70
C ALA A 85 3.28 -13.79 5.90
N THR A 86 1.99 -13.49 6.08
CA THR A 86 1.12 -14.03 7.15
C THR A 86 0.37 -15.28 6.72
N HIS A 87 0.61 -15.81 5.51
CA HIS A 87 0.03 -17.08 5.10
C HIS A 87 0.50 -18.24 6.00
N GLY A 88 -0.41 -19.11 6.39
CA GLY A 88 -0.16 -20.33 7.16
C GLY A 88 0.00 -20.14 8.67
N MET A 89 0.14 -18.91 9.16
CA MET A 89 0.29 -18.63 10.59
C MET A 89 -1.03 -18.77 11.35
N LEU A 90 -0.96 -19.10 12.64
CA LEU A 90 -2.12 -19.15 13.53
C LEU A 90 -2.42 -17.78 14.14
N ILE A 91 -3.70 -17.40 14.14
CA ILE A 91 -4.20 -16.25 14.88
C ILE A 91 -5.10 -16.76 15.99
N PHE A 92 -4.72 -16.44 17.22
CA PHE A 92 -5.40 -16.86 18.42
C PHE A 92 -6.30 -15.77 18.97
N ALA A 93 -7.38 -16.19 19.62
CA ALA A 93 -8.16 -15.35 20.50
C ALA A 93 -8.33 -16.06 21.84
N ARG A 94 -8.08 -15.31 22.93
CA ARG A 94 -8.41 -15.69 24.29
C ARG A 94 -9.58 -14.82 24.73
N VAL A 95 -10.66 -15.46 25.17
CA VAL A 95 -11.88 -14.77 25.61
C VAL A 95 -12.20 -15.18 27.04
N THR A 96 -12.31 -14.19 27.92
CA THR A 96 -12.77 -14.36 29.30
C THR A 96 -14.10 -13.63 29.49
N LEU A 97 -15.11 -14.34 29.99
CA LEU A 97 -16.43 -13.75 30.26
C LEU A 97 -16.47 -13.08 31.63
N ASP A 98 -17.21 -11.97 31.71
CA ASP A 98 -17.51 -11.28 32.96
C ASP A 98 -18.91 -10.62 32.92
N ASP A 99 -19.28 -9.96 34.02
CA ASP A 99 -20.60 -9.34 34.20
C ASP A 99 -20.63 -7.83 33.86
N SER A 100 -19.55 -7.28 33.29
CA SER A 100 -19.40 -5.84 33.04
C SER A 100 -20.33 -5.30 31.95
N LYS A 101 -20.90 -6.18 31.11
CA LYS A 101 -21.60 -5.87 29.86
C LYS A 101 -20.74 -5.20 28.79
N GLU A 102 -19.46 -4.94 29.06
CA GLU A 102 -18.53 -4.30 28.14
C GLU A 102 -17.70 -5.34 27.37
N ILE A 103 -17.33 -5.03 26.13
CA ILE A 103 -16.35 -5.82 25.39
C ILE A 103 -15.06 -5.01 25.33
N VAL A 104 -13.99 -5.58 25.87
CA VAL A 104 -12.66 -4.98 25.86
C VAL A 104 -11.78 -5.81 24.94
N LEU A 105 -11.25 -5.17 23.90
CA LEU A 105 -10.39 -5.80 22.90
C LEU A 105 -8.96 -5.25 22.97
N GLN A 106 -7.99 -6.14 23.18
CA GLN A 106 -6.57 -5.85 23.17
C GLN A 106 -5.79 -6.83 22.27
N GLY A 107 -4.63 -6.40 21.79
CA GLY A 107 -3.63 -7.29 21.18
C GLY A 107 -2.63 -7.78 22.22
N GLY A 108 -2.25 -9.05 22.13
CA GLY A 108 -1.19 -9.67 22.91
C GLY A 108 0.06 -9.94 22.05
N GLU A 109 0.77 -11.02 22.38
CA GLU A 109 2.00 -11.44 21.71
C GLU A 109 1.87 -11.47 20.17
N GLY A 110 2.87 -10.90 19.48
CA GLY A 110 2.97 -10.87 18.02
C GLY A 110 1.91 -10.04 17.29
N VAL A 111 1.03 -9.33 17.99
CA VAL A 111 0.24 -8.22 17.44
C VAL A 111 1.01 -6.92 17.64
N GLY A 112 1.28 -6.21 16.55
CA GLY A 112 2.14 -5.03 16.58
C GLY A 112 1.56 -3.88 17.39
N THR A 113 2.41 -3.00 17.88
CA THR A 113 2.04 -1.74 18.56
C THR A 113 2.29 -0.56 17.64
N VAL A 114 1.31 0.35 17.58
CA VAL A 114 1.38 1.56 16.77
C VAL A 114 2.29 2.58 17.46
N THR A 115 3.38 2.96 16.81
CA THR A 115 4.37 3.92 17.33
C THR A 115 4.38 5.26 16.57
N ARG A 116 3.71 5.34 15.41
CA ARG A 116 3.59 6.55 14.59
C ARG A 116 2.13 6.90 14.30
N LYS A 117 1.86 8.19 14.09
CA LYS A 117 0.55 8.67 13.62
C LYS A 117 0.38 8.37 12.12
N GLY A 118 -0.87 8.36 11.64
CA GLY A 118 -1.20 8.36 10.21
C GLY A 118 -1.82 7.08 9.66
N ILE A 119 -1.73 5.95 10.36
CA ILE A 119 -2.36 4.69 9.94
C ILE A 119 -3.82 4.51 10.40
N GLY A 120 -4.45 5.58 10.90
CA GLY A 120 -5.83 5.56 11.41
C GLY A 120 -6.01 4.87 12.76
N LEU A 121 -4.92 4.61 13.50
CA LEU A 121 -4.93 4.04 14.86
C LEU A 121 -4.19 4.94 15.86
N PRO A 122 -4.61 4.99 17.14
CA PRO A 122 -3.90 5.74 18.17
C PRO A 122 -2.49 5.20 18.44
N VAL A 123 -1.53 6.09 18.68
CA VAL A 123 -0.19 5.68 19.13
C VAL A 123 -0.30 4.99 20.50
N GLY A 124 0.46 3.90 20.68
CA GLY A 124 0.43 3.03 21.85
C GLY A 124 -0.66 1.95 21.81
N SER A 125 -1.56 1.97 20.83
CA SER A 125 -2.58 0.93 20.68
C SER A 125 -2.07 -0.29 19.91
N SER A 126 -2.72 -1.44 20.10
CA SER A 126 -2.49 -2.63 19.28
C SER A 126 -2.93 -2.37 17.84
N ALA A 127 -2.19 -2.91 16.87
CA ALA A 127 -2.40 -2.78 15.43
C ALA A 127 -3.60 -3.62 14.93
N ILE A 128 -4.77 -3.37 15.51
CA ILE A 128 -6.06 -3.96 15.14
C ILE A 128 -6.89 -2.87 14.48
N ASN A 129 -7.03 -2.94 13.16
CA ASN A 129 -7.73 -1.92 12.37
C ASN A 129 -9.21 -1.80 12.72
N ARG A 130 -9.81 -0.66 12.37
CA ARG A 130 -11.22 -0.34 12.65
C ARG A 130 -12.19 -1.44 12.24
N THR A 131 -12.10 -1.95 11.01
CA THR A 131 -13.01 -2.99 10.52
C THR A 131 -12.87 -4.30 11.32
N PRO A 132 -11.67 -4.89 11.49
CA PRO A 132 -11.50 -6.05 12.37
C PRO A 132 -11.97 -5.83 13.80
N ARG A 133 -11.72 -4.66 14.41
CA ARG A 133 -12.21 -4.34 15.75
C ARG A 133 -13.73 -4.44 15.82
N GLN A 134 -14.43 -3.83 14.87
CA GLN A 134 -15.89 -3.88 14.77
C GLN A 134 -16.42 -5.30 14.56
N THR A 135 -15.80 -6.08 13.67
CA THR A 135 -16.27 -7.45 13.38
C THR A 135 -16.02 -8.39 14.57
N ILE A 136 -14.88 -8.27 15.25
CA ILE A 136 -14.57 -9.05 16.46
C ILE A 136 -15.59 -8.73 17.56
N GLU A 137 -15.79 -7.44 17.87
CA GLU A 137 -16.73 -7.01 18.91
C GLU A 137 -18.16 -7.46 18.59
N SER A 138 -18.60 -7.30 17.34
CA SER A 138 -19.93 -7.75 16.89
C SER A 138 -20.11 -9.27 17.00
N ALA A 139 -19.11 -10.04 16.56
CA ALA A 139 -19.18 -11.49 16.56
C ALA A 139 -19.17 -12.09 17.97
N VAL A 140 -18.39 -11.49 18.88
CA VAL A 140 -18.41 -11.86 20.31
C VAL A 140 -19.73 -11.44 20.96
N ARG A 141 -20.23 -10.24 20.66
CA ARG A 141 -21.54 -9.78 21.18
C ARG A 141 -22.69 -10.69 20.76
N GLU A 142 -22.69 -11.12 19.49
CA GLU A 142 -23.65 -12.10 18.95
C GLU A 142 -23.57 -13.42 19.73
N ALA A 143 -22.37 -13.89 20.07
CA ALA A 143 -22.16 -15.13 20.79
C ALA A 143 -22.61 -15.07 22.27
N ILE A 144 -22.30 -13.99 22.99
CA ILE A 144 -22.51 -13.90 24.46
C ILE A 144 -23.81 -13.19 24.87
N GLY A 145 -24.45 -12.49 23.94
CA GLY A 145 -25.64 -11.67 24.17
C GLY A 145 -25.35 -10.29 24.79
N PRO A 146 -26.40 -9.47 25.00
CA PRO A 146 -26.26 -8.07 25.44
C PRO A 146 -25.94 -7.92 26.93
N ASN A 147 -26.16 -8.96 27.74
CA ASN A 147 -26.11 -8.88 29.20
C ASN A 147 -24.79 -9.33 29.84
N ARG A 148 -23.81 -9.76 29.03
CA ARG A 148 -22.49 -10.22 29.49
C ARG A 148 -21.39 -9.32 28.94
N GLY A 149 -20.29 -9.22 29.69
CA GLY A 149 -19.05 -8.63 29.20
C GLY A 149 -18.06 -9.69 28.75
N ALA A 150 -17.06 -9.26 28.00
CA ALA A 150 -15.95 -10.12 27.57
C ALA A 150 -14.65 -9.33 27.43
N ARG A 151 -13.57 -9.91 27.96
CA ARG A 151 -12.20 -9.48 27.67
C ARG A 151 -11.63 -10.38 26.59
N ILE A 152 -11.24 -9.76 25.48
CA ILE A 152 -10.72 -10.42 24.27
C ILE A 152 -9.27 -10.00 24.09
N GLU A 153 -8.39 -10.99 24.02
CA GLU A 153 -7.00 -10.82 23.64
C GLU A 153 -6.73 -11.56 22.34
N ILE A 154 -6.32 -10.83 21.30
CA ILE A 154 -5.88 -11.40 20.02
C ILE A 154 -4.35 -11.49 20.04
N PHE A 155 -3.81 -12.67 19.80
CA PHE A 155 -2.36 -12.88 19.77
C PHE A 155 -1.98 -13.85 18.66
N ALA A 156 -0.72 -13.77 18.23
CA ALA A 156 -0.19 -14.54 17.12
C ALA A 156 1.29 -14.81 17.41
N PRO A 157 1.67 -15.97 17.99
CA PRO A 157 3.05 -16.23 18.44
C PRO A 157 4.13 -16.02 17.36
N GLU A 158 3.84 -16.40 16.10
CA GLU A 158 4.75 -16.17 14.97
C GLU A 158 4.78 -14.71 14.48
N GLY A 159 3.92 -13.84 15.02
CA GLY A 159 3.62 -12.52 14.47
C GLY A 159 4.80 -11.57 14.46
N GLU A 160 5.67 -11.60 15.47
CA GLU A 160 6.87 -10.75 15.48
C GLU A 160 7.84 -11.13 14.35
N GLU A 161 8.12 -12.43 14.17
CA GLU A 161 8.97 -12.92 13.08
C GLU A 161 8.37 -12.60 11.71
N ARG A 162 7.07 -12.88 11.53
CA ARG A 162 6.38 -12.62 10.25
C ARG A 162 6.38 -11.14 9.90
N ALA A 163 6.22 -10.25 10.89
CA ALA A 163 6.17 -8.81 10.68
C ALA A 163 7.46 -8.24 10.05
N GLN A 164 8.62 -8.87 10.28
CA GLN A 164 9.89 -8.47 9.66
C GLN A 164 9.87 -8.58 8.12
N LYS A 165 9.01 -9.46 7.59
CA LYS A 165 8.79 -9.67 6.15
C LYS A 165 7.61 -8.84 5.62
N THR A 166 7.10 -7.88 6.39
CA THR A 166 5.98 -7.00 6.02
C THR A 166 6.40 -5.53 5.96
N TYR A 167 5.50 -4.68 5.49
CA TYR A 167 5.68 -3.22 5.49
C TYR A 167 5.43 -2.57 6.87
N ASN A 168 5.09 -3.33 7.91
CA ASN A 168 4.68 -2.80 9.22
C ASN A 168 5.71 -1.84 9.84
N SER A 169 7.00 -2.16 9.78
CA SER A 169 8.06 -1.31 10.36
C SER A 169 8.09 0.09 9.73
N ARG A 170 7.91 0.18 8.40
CA ARG A 170 7.79 1.45 7.67
C ARG A 170 6.55 2.22 8.09
N LEU A 171 5.46 1.50 8.36
CA LEU A 171 4.21 2.06 8.84
C LEU A 171 4.23 2.49 10.32
N GLY A 172 5.35 2.28 11.02
CA GLY A 172 5.47 2.58 12.44
C GLY A 172 4.74 1.56 13.34
N ILE A 173 4.62 0.31 12.89
CA ILE A 173 4.04 -0.79 13.66
C ILE A 173 5.17 -1.74 14.04
N LEU A 174 5.43 -1.88 15.34
CA LEU A 174 6.57 -2.64 15.88
C LEU A 174 6.12 -3.82 16.75
N GLY A 175 6.94 -4.87 16.84
CA GLY A 175 6.70 -6.02 17.71
C GLY A 175 5.64 -7.02 17.24
N GLY A 176 5.13 -6.89 16.00
CA GLY A 176 4.13 -7.83 15.50
C GLY A 176 3.42 -7.44 14.21
N ILE A 177 2.54 -8.33 13.76
CA ILE A 177 1.69 -8.14 12.58
C ILE A 177 0.50 -7.22 12.88
N SER A 178 -0.14 -6.75 11.82
CA SER A 178 -1.39 -6.00 11.91
C SER A 178 -2.59 -6.93 11.70
N ILE A 179 -3.61 -6.81 12.56
CA ILE A 179 -4.91 -7.46 12.36
C ILE A 179 -5.76 -6.55 11.47
N ILE A 180 -5.85 -6.89 10.19
CA ILE A 180 -6.36 -6.03 9.12
C ILE A 180 -7.28 -6.79 8.15
N GLY A 181 -7.97 -6.04 7.30
CA GLY A 181 -8.88 -6.55 6.27
C GLY A 181 -10.20 -5.80 6.28
N THR A 182 -10.47 -5.06 5.22
CA THR A 182 -11.70 -4.26 5.06
C THR A 182 -12.87 -5.09 4.55
N THR A 183 -12.61 -6.03 3.64
CA THR A 183 -13.61 -6.95 3.07
C THR A 183 -13.68 -8.28 3.81
N GLY A 184 -12.64 -8.61 4.57
CA GLY A 184 -12.42 -9.93 5.18
C GLY A 184 -11.87 -10.99 4.21
N ILE A 185 -11.69 -10.65 2.94
CA ILE A 185 -11.22 -11.55 1.87
C ILE A 185 -9.87 -11.06 1.32
N VAL A 186 -8.94 -11.99 1.13
CA VAL A 186 -7.68 -11.75 0.43
C VAL A 186 -7.90 -12.07 -1.05
N THR A 187 -7.71 -11.07 -1.90
CA THR A 187 -7.78 -11.22 -3.36
C THR A 187 -6.35 -11.16 -3.90
N PRO A 188 -5.83 -12.25 -4.50
CA PRO A 188 -4.44 -12.32 -4.93
C PRO A 188 -4.14 -11.29 -6.02
N MET A 189 -2.94 -10.69 -5.96
CA MET A 189 -2.48 -9.70 -6.95
C MET A 189 -3.45 -8.52 -7.16
N SER A 190 -4.17 -8.11 -6.11
CA SER A 190 -5.10 -6.98 -6.20
C SER A 190 -4.35 -5.66 -6.38
N GLU A 191 -4.57 -5.00 -7.51
CA GLU A 191 -4.07 -3.66 -7.79
C GLU A 191 -4.55 -2.65 -6.73
N GLU A 192 -5.80 -2.79 -6.26
CA GLU A 192 -6.37 -1.91 -5.22
C GLU A 192 -5.64 -2.06 -3.88
N SER A 193 -5.31 -3.30 -3.48
CA SER A 193 -4.55 -3.55 -2.26
C SER A 193 -3.16 -2.93 -2.34
N TRP A 194 -2.51 -2.99 -3.52
CA TRP A 194 -1.21 -2.38 -3.74
C TRP A 194 -1.30 -0.84 -3.75
N LYS A 195 -2.27 -0.26 -4.46
CA LYS A 195 -2.55 1.18 -4.41
C LYS A 195 -2.75 1.66 -2.97
N ARG A 196 -3.55 0.95 -2.18
CA ARG A 196 -3.79 1.30 -0.78
C ARG A 196 -2.51 1.26 0.05
N SER A 197 -1.64 0.27 -0.13
CA SER A 197 -0.37 0.19 0.62
C SER A 197 0.55 1.38 0.33
N LEU A 198 0.58 1.88 -0.91
CA LEU A 198 1.33 3.08 -1.28
C LEU A 198 0.68 4.35 -0.68
N SER A 199 -0.64 4.48 -0.72
CA SER A 199 -1.35 5.63 -0.14
C SER A 199 -1.18 5.76 1.38
N LEU A 200 -1.03 4.64 2.10
CA LEU A 200 -0.79 4.64 3.55
C LEU A 200 0.51 5.34 3.90
N GLU A 201 1.53 5.23 3.05
CA GLU A 201 2.79 5.94 3.27
C GLU A 201 2.59 7.45 3.22
N LEU A 202 1.80 7.95 2.27
CA LEU A 202 1.40 9.37 2.20
C LEU A 202 0.64 9.83 3.45
N GLU A 203 -0.29 9.01 3.95
CA GLU A 203 -1.06 9.31 5.17
C GLU A 203 -0.15 9.47 6.39
N ILE A 204 0.88 8.62 6.50
CA ILE A 204 1.89 8.72 7.56
C ILE A 204 2.71 9.99 7.43
N LYS A 205 3.21 10.30 6.22
CA LYS A 205 3.98 11.54 5.99
C LYS A 205 3.15 12.77 6.35
N ARG A 206 1.89 12.81 5.90
CA ARG A 206 0.97 13.92 6.21
C ARG A 206 0.71 14.04 7.70
N ALA A 207 0.49 12.92 8.40
CA ALA A 207 0.26 12.90 9.84
C ALA A 207 1.50 13.26 10.67
N ALA A 208 2.70 13.10 10.11
CA ALA A 208 3.95 13.59 10.68
C ALA A 208 4.13 15.11 10.52
N GLY A 209 3.20 15.80 9.85
CA GLY A 209 3.22 17.24 9.65
C GLY A 209 3.75 17.69 8.29
N LEU A 210 4.27 16.76 7.48
CA LEU A 210 4.76 17.09 6.14
C LEU A 210 3.60 17.56 5.26
N ASP A 211 3.82 18.64 4.51
CA ASP A 211 2.91 19.17 3.51
C ASP A 211 3.51 19.13 2.09
N ARG A 212 4.71 18.57 1.94
CA ARG A 212 5.40 18.33 0.66
C ARG A 212 5.81 16.87 0.56
N VAL A 213 5.89 16.35 -0.66
CA VAL A 213 6.26 14.95 -0.90
C VAL A 213 7.05 14.78 -2.20
N VAL A 214 8.04 13.90 -2.14
CA VAL A 214 8.79 13.42 -3.31
C VAL A 214 8.26 12.03 -3.69
N LEU A 215 7.72 11.89 -4.90
CA LEU A 215 7.23 10.61 -5.42
C LEU A 215 8.26 9.98 -6.36
N VAL A 216 8.68 8.76 -6.04
CA VAL A 216 9.66 8.00 -6.82
C VAL A 216 9.07 6.67 -7.31
N PRO A 217 9.39 6.20 -8.53
CA PRO A 217 8.88 4.91 -9.00
C PRO A 217 9.39 3.69 -8.21
N GLY A 218 10.45 3.82 -7.42
CA GLY A 218 11.05 2.74 -6.63
C GLY A 218 12.41 3.14 -6.04
N ASN A 219 13.10 2.16 -5.45
CA ASN A 219 14.32 2.35 -4.65
C ASN A 219 15.44 3.12 -5.36
N HIS A 220 15.55 3.01 -6.68
CA HIS A 220 16.57 3.75 -7.45
C HIS A 220 16.34 5.26 -7.36
N GLY A 221 15.07 5.71 -7.41
CA GLY A 221 14.74 7.12 -7.21
C GLY A 221 14.94 7.58 -5.78
N GLU A 222 14.61 6.74 -4.79
CA GLU A 222 14.88 7.06 -3.37
C GLU A 222 16.37 7.28 -3.12
N ARG A 223 17.22 6.41 -3.70
CA ARG A 223 18.67 6.54 -3.61
C ARG A 223 19.16 7.82 -4.27
N PHE A 224 18.67 8.15 -5.47
CA PHE A 224 19.02 9.39 -6.16
C PHE A 224 18.67 10.63 -5.32
N VAL A 225 17.46 10.68 -4.75
CA VAL A 225 17.02 11.81 -3.92
C VAL A 225 17.94 11.99 -2.70
N ARG A 226 18.29 10.90 -2.02
CA ARG A 226 19.20 10.94 -0.87
C ARG A 226 20.61 11.37 -1.24
N GLU A 227 21.20 10.73 -2.26
CA GLU A 227 22.64 10.84 -2.55
C GLU A 227 22.99 12.05 -3.42
N GLN A 228 22.10 12.45 -4.33
CA GLN A 228 22.35 13.51 -5.30
C GLN A 228 21.65 14.81 -4.98
N MET A 229 20.45 14.76 -4.38
CA MET A 229 19.74 15.96 -3.96
C MET A 229 19.98 16.34 -2.50
N GLY A 230 20.53 15.44 -1.67
CA GLY A 230 20.76 15.69 -0.25
C GLY A 230 19.49 15.75 0.60
N ILE A 231 18.33 15.42 0.03
CA ILE A 231 17.03 15.50 0.69
C ILE A 231 16.82 14.28 1.60
N ASP A 232 16.25 14.52 2.79
CA ASP A 232 15.87 13.45 3.72
C ASP A 232 14.86 12.48 3.07
N THR A 233 15.12 11.16 3.16
CA THR A 233 14.19 10.14 2.67
C THR A 233 12.85 10.14 3.41
N GLN A 234 12.73 10.89 4.52
CA GLN A 234 11.46 11.14 5.19
C GLN A 234 10.41 11.82 4.31
N VAL A 235 10.77 12.63 3.31
CA VAL A 235 9.77 13.22 2.39
C VAL A 235 9.51 12.34 1.16
N VAL A 236 10.25 11.24 0.99
CA VAL A 236 10.14 10.34 -0.15
C VAL A 236 9.06 9.30 0.09
N VAL A 237 8.26 9.04 -0.96
CA VAL A 237 7.25 7.98 -1.02
C VAL A 237 7.37 7.24 -2.35
N THR A 238 7.30 5.90 -2.30
CA THR A 238 7.29 5.09 -3.53
C THR A 238 5.91 5.14 -4.17
N MET A 239 5.84 5.46 -5.46
CA MET A 239 4.58 5.45 -6.25
C MET A 239 4.43 4.23 -7.17
N SER A 240 5.44 3.36 -7.25
CA SER A 240 5.47 2.21 -8.16
C SER A 240 5.17 2.64 -9.60
N ASN A 241 4.13 2.09 -10.23
CA ASN A 241 3.65 2.48 -11.56
C ASN A 241 2.37 3.32 -11.53
N PHE A 242 1.81 3.62 -10.35
CA PHE A 242 0.48 4.21 -10.19
C PHE A 242 0.54 5.73 -9.98
N VAL A 243 1.18 6.44 -10.91
CA VAL A 243 1.46 7.89 -10.78
C VAL A 243 0.18 8.69 -10.57
N GLY A 244 -0.85 8.46 -11.40
CA GLY A 244 -2.11 9.20 -11.33
C GLY A 244 -2.82 9.03 -9.98
N TYR A 245 -2.94 7.77 -9.53
CA TYR A 245 -3.54 7.45 -8.23
C TYR A 245 -2.79 8.13 -7.07
N MET A 246 -1.45 8.10 -7.08
CA MET A 246 -0.65 8.70 -6.02
C MET A 246 -0.75 10.23 -5.99
N ILE A 247 -0.90 10.87 -7.16
CA ILE A 247 -1.18 12.31 -7.25
C ILE A 247 -2.56 12.63 -6.67
N GLU A 248 -3.59 11.87 -7.03
CA GLU A 248 -4.95 12.04 -6.49
C GLU A 248 -4.97 11.89 -4.96
N GLU A 249 -4.26 10.90 -4.43
CA GLU A 249 -4.14 10.70 -2.98
C GLU A 249 -3.36 11.84 -2.31
N ALA A 250 -2.30 12.34 -2.92
CA ALA A 250 -1.58 13.51 -2.41
C ALA A 250 -2.48 14.76 -2.36
N VAL A 251 -3.33 14.96 -3.38
CA VAL A 251 -4.35 16.02 -3.40
C VAL A 251 -5.39 15.82 -2.30
N ARG A 252 -5.92 14.60 -2.14
CA ARG A 252 -6.91 14.26 -1.10
C ARG A 252 -6.38 14.55 0.30
N LEU A 253 -5.09 14.31 0.53
CA LEU A 253 -4.42 14.54 1.82
C LEU A 253 -3.96 15.99 2.03
N GLY A 254 -4.11 16.84 1.01
CA GLY A 254 -3.79 18.26 1.08
C GLY A 254 -2.29 18.56 1.12
N PHE A 255 -1.48 17.76 0.41
CA PHE A 255 -0.11 18.16 0.12
C PHE A 255 -0.12 19.43 -0.76
N ARG A 256 0.81 20.34 -0.49
CA ARG A 256 0.96 21.63 -1.18
C ARG A 256 1.94 21.55 -2.35
N GLN A 257 2.86 20.59 -2.32
CA GLN A 257 3.85 20.38 -3.36
C GLN A 257 4.13 18.89 -3.57
N ILE A 258 4.22 18.50 -4.84
CA ILE A 258 4.61 17.16 -5.28
C ILE A 258 5.84 17.29 -6.18
N VAL A 259 6.90 16.54 -5.87
CA VAL A 259 8.09 16.44 -6.73
C VAL A 259 8.16 15.04 -7.30
N LEU A 260 8.07 14.91 -8.63
CA LEU A 260 8.23 13.64 -9.33
C LEU A 260 9.69 13.42 -9.70
N VAL A 261 10.32 12.37 -9.17
CA VAL A 261 11.74 12.09 -9.43
C VAL A 261 11.91 10.69 -10.00
N GLY A 262 12.55 10.56 -11.16
CA GLY A 262 12.60 9.27 -11.84
C GLY A 262 13.37 9.25 -13.15
N HIS A 263 13.70 8.05 -13.59
CA HIS A 263 14.37 7.81 -14.86
C HIS A 263 13.50 8.17 -16.08
N PRO A 264 14.06 8.72 -17.18
CA PRO A 264 13.32 9.01 -18.41
C PRO A 264 12.43 7.87 -18.90
N GLY A 265 12.91 6.63 -18.82
CA GLY A 265 12.17 5.43 -19.22
C GLY A 265 10.84 5.20 -18.47
N LYS A 266 10.57 5.92 -17.37
CA LYS A 266 9.25 5.95 -16.72
C LYS A 266 8.59 7.32 -16.84
N LEU A 267 9.29 8.39 -16.46
CA LEU A 267 8.67 9.71 -16.33
C LEU A 267 8.21 10.30 -17.66
N ILE A 268 8.85 9.96 -18.79
CA ILE A 268 8.44 10.46 -20.11
C ILE A 268 7.00 10.07 -20.47
N LYS A 269 6.51 8.94 -19.94
CA LYS A 269 5.11 8.52 -20.14
C LYS A 269 4.13 9.55 -19.60
N ILE A 270 4.48 10.22 -18.51
CA ILE A 270 3.65 11.28 -17.93
C ILE A 270 3.62 12.50 -18.86
N ALA A 271 4.73 12.84 -19.54
CA ALA A 271 4.77 13.89 -20.56
C ALA A 271 3.80 13.60 -21.73
N ALA A 272 3.64 12.32 -22.07
CA ALA A 272 2.67 11.84 -23.05
C ALA A 272 1.21 11.88 -22.54
N GLY A 273 1.00 12.05 -21.23
CA GLY A 273 -0.32 11.97 -20.58
C GLY A 273 -0.69 10.57 -20.08
N ILE A 274 0.28 9.65 -20.02
CA ILE A 274 0.12 8.29 -19.51
C ILE A 274 0.53 8.26 -18.04
N PHE A 275 -0.45 8.12 -17.15
CA PHE A 275 -0.25 8.14 -15.69
C PHE A 275 -0.08 6.75 -15.05
N HIS A 276 0.09 5.72 -15.88
CA HIS A 276 0.48 4.38 -15.47
C HIS A 276 1.80 3.98 -16.16
N THR A 277 2.90 3.84 -15.43
CA THR A 277 4.24 3.76 -16.07
C THR A 277 4.65 2.36 -16.51
N HIS A 278 3.85 1.33 -16.24
CA HIS A 278 4.17 -0.05 -16.63
C HIS A 278 4.07 -0.24 -18.16
N SER A 279 5.14 -0.71 -18.80
CA SER A 279 5.21 -0.81 -20.27
C SER A 279 4.22 -1.77 -20.91
N HIS A 280 3.79 -2.83 -20.20
CA HIS A 280 2.72 -3.69 -20.71
C HIS A 280 1.34 -3.02 -20.75
N ILE A 281 1.12 -1.93 -19.99
CA ILE A 281 -0.16 -1.21 -20.01
C ILE A 281 -0.13 -0.13 -21.09
N ALA A 282 0.95 0.64 -21.13
CA ALA A 282 1.16 1.65 -22.15
C ALA A 282 2.65 1.95 -22.31
N ASP A 283 3.06 2.07 -23.56
CA ASP A 283 4.38 2.54 -23.95
C ASP A 283 4.26 3.54 -25.09
N ALA A 284 5.01 4.62 -25.00
CA ALA A 284 5.07 5.71 -25.98
C ALA A 284 6.38 6.49 -25.85
N ARG A 285 7.45 5.85 -25.33
CA ARG A 285 8.68 6.54 -24.91
C ARG A 285 9.38 7.17 -26.11
N MET A 286 9.64 6.39 -27.16
CA MET A 286 10.34 6.88 -28.34
C MET A 286 9.48 7.87 -29.13
N GLU A 287 8.20 7.57 -29.30
CA GLU A 287 7.24 8.44 -30.00
C GLU A 287 7.15 9.81 -29.31
N THR A 288 7.19 9.84 -27.97
CA THR A 288 7.18 11.08 -27.19
C THR A 288 8.50 11.84 -27.32
N LEU A 289 9.65 11.15 -27.33
CA LEU A 289 10.95 11.77 -27.59
C LEU A 289 10.98 12.38 -28.99
N VAL A 290 10.65 11.60 -30.02
CA VAL A 290 10.63 12.04 -31.41
C VAL A 290 9.72 13.25 -31.59
N ALA A 291 8.49 13.19 -31.07
CA ALA A 291 7.54 14.30 -31.18
C ALA A 291 8.08 15.59 -30.54
N HIS A 292 8.69 15.51 -29.37
CA HIS A 292 9.21 16.70 -28.70
C HIS A 292 10.56 17.18 -29.24
N LEU A 293 11.44 16.28 -29.70
CA LEU A 293 12.66 16.64 -30.41
C LEU A 293 12.34 17.35 -31.73
N ALA A 294 11.34 16.87 -32.47
CA ALA A 294 10.89 17.51 -33.72
C ALA A 294 10.38 18.94 -33.45
N LEU A 295 9.62 19.15 -32.38
CA LEU A 295 9.16 20.48 -31.97
C LEU A 295 10.29 21.41 -31.51
N LEU A 296 11.44 20.86 -31.10
CA LEU A 296 12.66 21.60 -30.77
C LEU A 296 13.58 21.81 -31.99
N GLY A 297 13.17 21.36 -33.18
CA GLY A 297 13.94 21.55 -34.41
C GLY A 297 15.07 20.53 -34.62
N ALA A 298 15.00 19.36 -33.99
CA ALA A 298 15.96 18.29 -34.24
C ALA A 298 15.95 17.84 -35.71
N PRO A 299 17.13 17.53 -36.30
CA PRO A 299 17.22 17.05 -37.67
C PRO A 299 16.57 15.68 -37.81
N LEU A 300 16.03 15.38 -38.99
CA LEU A 300 15.37 14.10 -39.29
C LEU A 300 16.26 12.89 -38.97
N GLU A 301 17.57 13.00 -39.19
CA GLU A 301 18.53 11.94 -38.88
C GLU A 301 18.50 11.55 -37.40
N LEU A 302 18.54 12.53 -36.47
CA LEU A 302 18.41 12.26 -35.04
C LEU A 302 17.04 11.66 -34.70
N LEU A 303 15.97 12.17 -35.31
CA LEU A 303 14.61 11.67 -35.07
C LEU A 303 14.48 10.19 -35.44
N THR A 304 15.05 9.78 -36.57
CA THR A 304 15.07 8.37 -37.00
C THR A 304 15.90 7.52 -36.04
N LEU A 305 17.11 7.96 -35.68
CA LEU A 305 17.96 7.23 -34.72
C LEU A 305 17.26 7.00 -33.38
N VAL A 306 16.60 8.03 -32.84
CA VAL A 306 15.83 7.93 -31.59
C VAL A 306 14.60 7.04 -31.76
N SER A 307 13.91 7.11 -32.90
CA SER A 307 12.74 6.26 -33.18
C SER A 307 13.09 4.77 -33.19
N ASP A 308 14.29 4.42 -33.63
CA ASP A 308 14.76 3.04 -33.77
C ASP A 308 15.36 2.47 -32.47
N CYS A 309 15.40 3.27 -31.39
CA CYS A 309 15.93 2.83 -30.10
C CYS A 309 14.89 2.03 -29.27
N ASP A 310 15.32 0.92 -28.67
CA ASP A 310 14.46 0.15 -27.75
C ASP A 310 14.36 0.79 -26.35
N THR A 311 15.37 1.58 -25.98
CA THR A 311 15.51 2.14 -24.63
C THR A 311 15.78 3.63 -24.67
N THR A 312 15.38 4.34 -23.61
CA THR A 312 15.67 5.76 -23.47
C THR A 312 17.14 6.04 -23.26
N GLU A 313 17.91 5.10 -22.68
CA GLU A 313 19.36 5.26 -22.49
C GLU A 313 20.10 5.21 -23.84
N ALA A 314 19.75 4.28 -24.73
CA ALA A 314 20.30 4.27 -26.09
C ALA A 314 19.95 5.57 -26.85
N ALA A 315 18.71 6.05 -26.72
CA ALA A 315 18.31 7.33 -27.30
C ALA A 315 19.08 8.52 -26.69
N MET A 316 19.43 8.46 -25.40
CA MET A 316 20.17 9.52 -24.71
C MET A 316 21.55 9.76 -25.32
N GLU A 317 22.27 8.69 -25.69
CA GLU A 317 23.59 8.79 -26.35
C GLU A 317 23.49 9.57 -27.67
N HIS A 318 22.48 9.28 -28.49
CA HIS A 318 22.26 10.02 -29.74
C HIS A 318 21.84 11.47 -29.49
N ILE A 319 20.95 11.70 -28.53
CA ILE A 319 20.52 13.06 -28.16
C ILE A 319 21.71 13.91 -27.70
N GLU A 320 22.62 13.32 -26.91
CA GLU A 320 23.84 13.98 -26.46
C GLU A 320 24.80 14.29 -27.62
N ALA A 321 25.05 13.31 -28.49
CA ALA A 321 25.94 13.49 -29.65
C ALA A 321 25.49 14.63 -30.58
N TYR A 322 24.18 14.89 -30.67
CA TYR A 322 23.61 15.96 -31.47
C TYR A 322 23.39 17.27 -30.69
N GLY A 323 23.68 17.33 -29.39
CA GLY A 323 23.54 18.55 -28.58
C GLY A 323 22.10 18.91 -28.18
N PHE A 324 21.18 17.95 -28.15
CA PHE A 324 19.75 18.17 -27.84
C PHE A 324 19.37 17.87 -26.38
N GLN A 325 20.33 17.82 -25.44
CA GLN A 325 20.08 17.47 -24.02
C GLN A 325 19.06 18.38 -23.33
N HIS A 326 18.86 19.61 -23.81
CA HIS A 326 17.84 20.52 -23.31
C HIS A 326 16.40 19.97 -23.43
N ILE A 327 16.19 18.90 -24.20
CA ILE A 327 14.94 18.12 -24.25
C ILE A 327 14.50 17.64 -22.86
N TYR A 328 15.41 17.25 -21.96
CA TYR A 328 15.02 16.71 -20.65
C TYR A 328 14.37 17.78 -19.76
N ASN A 329 14.85 19.03 -19.82
CA ASN A 329 14.20 20.16 -19.15
C ASN A 329 12.82 20.45 -19.75
N HIS A 330 12.69 20.37 -21.08
CA HIS A 330 11.41 20.52 -21.78
C HIS A 330 10.41 19.43 -21.38
N LEU A 331 10.84 18.17 -21.33
CA LEU A 331 10.01 17.05 -20.89
C LEU A 331 9.61 17.18 -19.42
N ALA A 332 10.50 17.60 -18.53
CA ALA A 332 10.17 17.87 -17.13
C ALA A 332 9.07 18.94 -16.99
N LYS A 333 9.16 20.04 -17.75
CA LYS A 333 8.09 21.05 -17.83
C LYS A 333 6.79 20.46 -18.37
N ARG A 334 6.88 19.61 -19.39
CA ARG A 334 5.71 18.94 -19.98
C ARG A 334 5.03 17.99 -19.00
N ILE A 335 5.79 17.25 -18.19
CA ILE A 335 5.27 16.40 -17.11
C ILE A 335 4.45 17.25 -16.14
N CYS A 336 5.01 18.35 -15.64
CA CYS A 336 4.31 19.24 -14.71
C CYS A 336 3.02 19.79 -15.33
N MET A 337 3.06 20.19 -16.60
CA MET A 337 1.87 20.65 -17.33
C MET A 337 0.80 19.57 -17.43
N ARG A 338 1.17 18.31 -17.72
CA ARG A 338 0.24 17.18 -17.79
C ARG A 338 -0.41 16.89 -16.43
N VAL A 339 0.38 16.93 -15.34
CA VAL A 339 -0.14 16.81 -13.98
C VAL A 339 -1.13 17.93 -13.67
N LEU A 340 -0.79 19.19 -13.95
CA LEU A 340 -1.72 20.29 -13.70
C LEU A 340 -3.01 20.21 -14.55
N GLN A 341 -2.93 19.65 -15.76
CA GLN A 341 -4.11 19.40 -16.60
C GLN A 341 -5.09 18.39 -15.99
N THR A 342 -4.60 17.35 -15.31
CA THR A 342 -5.47 16.40 -14.59
C THR A 342 -6.09 17.04 -13.35
N LEU A 343 -5.40 18.01 -12.75
CA LEU A 343 -5.83 18.73 -11.55
C LEU A 343 -6.62 20.01 -11.81
N ARG A 344 -7.04 20.28 -13.06
CA ARG A 344 -7.69 21.55 -13.45
C ARG A 344 -8.99 21.89 -12.70
N PHE A 345 -9.65 20.89 -12.12
CA PHE A 345 -10.89 21.05 -11.34
C PHE A 345 -10.67 20.96 -9.83
N THR A 346 -9.41 20.80 -9.40
CA THR A 346 -9.04 20.79 -7.99
C THR A 346 -9.02 22.23 -7.47
N LYS A 347 -9.69 22.49 -6.34
CA LYS A 347 -9.82 23.85 -5.77
C LYS A 347 -8.46 24.48 -5.42
N ASN A 348 -7.58 23.72 -4.78
CA ASN A 348 -6.25 24.13 -4.37
C ASN A 348 -5.25 23.04 -4.83
N PRO A 349 -4.86 23.01 -6.12
CA PRO A 349 -3.93 22.00 -6.60
C PRO A 349 -2.54 22.25 -6.01
N PRO A 350 -1.78 21.18 -5.66
CA PRO A 350 -0.38 21.31 -5.30
C PRO A 350 0.44 21.88 -6.46
N THR A 351 1.54 22.54 -6.13
CA THR A 351 2.61 22.77 -7.11
C THR A 351 3.22 21.42 -7.51
N CYS A 352 3.71 21.34 -8.75
CA CYS A 352 4.31 20.13 -9.28
C CYS A 352 5.68 20.45 -9.85
N ASP A 353 6.68 19.70 -9.42
CA ASP A 353 8.03 19.69 -9.98
C ASP A 353 8.35 18.30 -10.54
N ALA A 354 9.27 18.23 -11.49
CA ALA A 354 9.72 17.00 -12.10
C ALA A 354 11.24 17.02 -12.33
N ILE A 355 11.92 15.94 -11.96
CA ILE A 355 13.36 15.76 -12.12
C ILE A 355 13.62 14.41 -12.76
N MET A 356 14.37 14.44 -13.86
CA MET A 356 14.78 13.27 -14.64
C MET A 356 16.26 13.00 -14.42
N PHE A 357 16.63 11.74 -14.25
CA PHE A 357 18.01 11.32 -14.02
C PHE A 357 18.36 10.01 -14.74
N SER A 358 19.63 9.79 -15.08
CA SER A 358 20.12 8.58 -15.76
C SER A 358 20.36 7.42 -14.78
N PHE A 359 20.60 6.20 -15.28
CA PHE A 359 20.98 5.09 -14.39
C PHE A 359 22.25 5.32 -13.56
N ASP A 360 23.15 6.18 -14.05
CA ASP A 360 24.37 6.59 -13.33
C ASP A 360 24.11 7.68 -12.28
N ASN A 361 22.84 7.95 -11.96
CA ASN A 361 22.37 8.96 -11.01
C ASN A 361 22.77 10.40 -11.39
N GLN A 362 23.01 10.68 -12.67
CA GLN A 362 23.24 12.07 -13.11
C GLN A 362 21.92 12.77 -13.39
N VAL A 363 21.79 14.02 -12.93
CA VAL A 363 20.64 14.87 -13.27
C VAL A 363 20.67 15.14 -14.78
N LEU A 364 19.60 14.75 -15.48
CA LEU A 364 19.45 15.00 -16.91
C LEU A 364 18.67 16.28 -17.18
N GLY A 365 17.61 16.51 -16.42
CA GLY A 365 16.80 17.70 -16.57
C GLY A 365 15.72 17.86 -15.51
N SER A 366 15.26 19.09 -15.36
CA SER A 366 14.25 19.49 -14.38
C SER A 366 13.39 20.64 -14.91
N ASN A 367 12.20 20.83 -14.35
CA ASN A 367 11.31 21.91 -14.78
C ASN A 367 11.82 23.30 -14.34
N ARG A 368 12.60 23.35 -13.26
CA ARG A 368 13.29 24.51 -12.67
C ARG A 368 14.54 24.03 -11.88
N PRO A 369 15.45 24.92 -11.43
CA PRO A 369 16.69 24.51 -10.79
C PRO A 369 16.51 23.51 -9.65
N VAL A 370 17.26 22.40 -9.69
CA VAL A 370 17.20 21.30 -8.71
C VAL A 370 17.50 21.79 -7.29
N ALA A 371 18.42 22.73 -7.13
CA ALA A 371 18.78 23.30 -5.82
C ALA A 371 17.59 24.00 -5.14
N GLU A 372 16.78 24.76 -5.90
CA GLU A 372 15.58 25.43 -5.37
C GLU A 372 14.51 24.40 -4.96
N ILE A 373 14.35 23.33 -5.75
CA ILE A 373 13.44 22.24 -5.41
C ILE A 373 13.90 21.55 -4.12
N ALA A 374 15.20 21.32 -3.96
CA ALA A 374 15.76 20.65 -2.79
C ALA A 374 15.63 21.50 -1.52
N GLU A 375 15.97 22.79 -1.59
CA GLU A 375 15.82 23.73 -0.47
C GLU A 375 14.36 23.78 0.03
N GLU A 376 13.40 23.77 -0.90
CA GLU A 376 11.98 23.71 -0.57
C GLU A 376 11.55 22.40 0.09
N MET A 377 12.21 21.27 -0.19
CA MET A 377 11.88 19.98 0.44
C MET A 377 12.45 19.84 1.86
N GLU A 378 13.42 20.66 2.23
CA GLU A 378 14.04 20.68 3.57
C GLU A 378 13.30 21.60 4.57
N CYS A 379 12.47 22.52 4.05
CA CYS A 379 11.72 23.53 4.81
C CYS A 379 10.27 23.13 5.07
#